data_AF-A0A2T1CK96-F1
#
_entry.id   AF-A0A2T1CK96-F1
#
_cell.length_a   1.000
_cell.length_b   1.000
_cell.length_c   1.000
_cell.angle_alpha   90.00
_cell.angle_beta   90.00
_cell.angle_gamma   90.00
#
_symmetry.space_group_name_H-M   'P 1'
#
loop_
_entity.id
_entity.type
_entity.pdbx_description
1 polymer ?
#
loop_
_entity_poly.entity_id
_entity_poly.type
_entity_poly.pdbx_seq_one_letter_code
_entity_poly.pdbx_strand_id
1 'polypeptide(L)'
;MKQLFPLSIVLLSSTSLFAFPAAAQEVPNSTESIDCLSGYADGTFRGDQPVTRDEFAAGLNACLNQLEQQLDLDNYATRSEVEATIQYQRELNDELGILSDRLDELSGDSPQ
;
A
#
# COMPACT_ATOMS: atom_id res chain seq x y z
N MET A 1 -12.31 -30.93 -60.23
CA MET A 1 -11.97 -29.72 -59.46
C MET A 1 -12.44 -29.99 -58.03
N LYS A 2 -11.64 -30.46 -57.06
CA LYS A 2 -10.37 -29.91 -56.51
C LYS A 2 -10.69 -28.50 -55.97
N GLN A 3 -10.82 -28.22 -54.68
CA GLN A 3 -10.02 -28.66 -53.55
C GLN A 3 -10.83 -28.64 -52.24
N LEU A 4 -10.67 -29.72 -51.48
CA LEU A 4 -10.82 -29.79 -50.03
C LEU A 4 -9.69 -28.91 -49.44
N PHE A 5 -9.99 -27.88 -48.63
CA PHE A 5 -8.95 -27.16 -47.89
C PHE A 5 -9.00 -27.50 -46.40
N PRO A 6 -7.84 -27.78 -45.78
CA PRO A 6 -7.76 -28.62 -44.59
C PRO A 6 -7.86 -27.84 -43.29
N LEU A 7 -8.36 -28.57 -42.31
CA LEU A 7 -8.19 -28.42 -40.87
C LEU A 7 -6.69 -28.26 -40.53
N SER A 8 -6.14 -27.05 -40.57
CA SER A 8 -4.79 -26.72 -40.08
C SER A 8 -4.55 -25.21 -40.03
N ILE A 9 -4.99 -24.54 -38.96
CA ILE A 9 -4.30 -23.34 -38.45
C ILE A 9 -4.28 -23.45 -36.92
N VAL A 10 -3.41 -24.33 -36.42
CA VAL A 10 -2.78 -24.16 -35.11
C VAL A 10 -1.33 -23.77 -35.41
N LEU A 11 -1.07 -22.47 -35.42
CA LEU A 11 0.27 -21.86 -35.31
C LEU A 11 0.06 -20.63 -34.41
N LEU A 12 0.23 -20.73 -33.08
CA LEU A 12 1.49 -20.51 -32.38
C LEU A 12 2.30 -19.32 -32.93
N SER A 13 1.78 -18.12 -32.67
CA SER A 13 2.53 -16.85 -32.61
C SER A 13 1.57 -15.81 -32.05
N SER A 14 1.86 -14.95 -31.10
CA SER A 14 3.03 -14.69 -30.28
C SER A 14 2.48 -13.76 -29.19
N THR A 15 3.16 -13.70 -28.05
CA THR A 15 3.03 -12.64 -27.03
C THR A 15 1.67 -12.50 -26.34
N SER A 16 1.56 -13.11 -25.16
CA SER A 16 0.76 -12.58 -24.06
C SER A 16 1.09 -11.10 -23.83
N LEU A 17 0.26 -10.20 -24.37
CA LEU A 17 0.14 -8.81 -23.94
C LEU A 17 -1.02 -8.67 -22.94
N PHE A 18 -1.06 -9.57 -21.97
CA PHE A 18 -1.74 -9.32 -20.71
C PHE A 18 -0.71 -9.52 -19.60
N ALA A 19 0.38 -8.77 -19.69
CA ALA A 19 1.06 -8.36 -18.48
C ALA A 19 0.10 -7.36 -17.81
N PHE A 20 -0.84 -7.88 -17.01
CA PHE A 20 -1.34 -7.06 -15.91
C PHE A 20 -0.10 -6.56 -15.21
N PRO A 21 0.16 -5.24 -15.14
CA PRO A 21 1.15 -4.79 -14.20
C PRO A 21 0.63 -5.35 -12.88
N ALA A 22 1.35 -6.34 -12.33
CA ALA A 22 1.35 -6.50 -10.91
C ALA A 22 1.79 -5.11 -10.45
N ALA A 23 0.82 -4.29 -10.04
CA ALA A 23 1.09 -3.27 -9.08
C ALA A 23 1.63 -4.04 -7.88
N ALA A 24 2.93 -4.36 -7.92
CA ALA A 24 3.73 -4.34 -6.74
C ALA A 24 3.57 -2.90 -6.25
N GLN A 25 2.48 -2.70 -5.53
CA GLN A 25 2.39 -1.66 -4.53
C GLN A 25 3.60 -2.01 -3.68
N GLU A 26 4.71 -1.29 -3.88
CA GLU A 26 5.69 -1.17 -2.82
C GLU A 26 4.85 -0.65 -1.66
N VAL A 27 4.38 -1.56 -0.80
CA VAL A 27 3.92 -1.20 0.52
C VAL A 27 5.15 -0.50 1.07
N PRO A 28 5.14 0.84 1.23
CA PRO A 28 6.29 1.51 1.78
C PRO A 28 6.50 0.83 3.13
N ASN A 29 7.59 0.08 3.25
CA ASN A 29 8.00 -0.50 4.50
C ASN A 29 8.47 0.67 5.35
N SER A 30 7.51 1.42 5.87
CA SER A 30 7.64 2.52 6.81
C SER A 30 7.89 1.93 8.19
N THR A 31 8.86 1.01 8.29
CA THR A 31 9.72 1.06 9.45
C THR A 31 10.67 2.23 9.21
N GLU A 32 10.16 3.46 9.31
CA GLU A 32 10.99 4.56 9.75
C GLU A 32 11.51 4.11 11.11
N SER A 33 12.70 3.52 11.10
CA SER A 33 13.33 3.06 12.32
C SER A 33 13.42 4.26 13.25
N ILE A 34 12.78 4.17 14.40
CA ILE A 34 12.80 5.20 15.44
C ILE A 34 14.26 5.35 15.88
N ASP A 35 14.96 6.31 15.28
CA ASP A 35 16.38 6.59 15.52
C ASP A 35 16.54 7.57 16.69
N CYS A 36 15.82 7.30 17.78
CA CYS A 36 15.81 8.16 18.97
C CYS A 36 16.98 7.85 19.92
N LEU A 37 17.59 6.67 19.80
CA LEU A 37 18.69 6.22 20.66
C LEU A 37 20.03 6.40 19.94
N SER A 38 20.46 7.65 19.73
CA SER A 38 21.67 7.98 18.97
C SER A 38 22.95 8.12 19.82
N GLY A 39 22.87 7.91 21.14
CA GLY A 39 23.99 8.12 22.08
C GLY A 39 23.75 9.30 23.02
N TYR A 40 24.80 10.07 23.30
CA TYR A 40 24.72 11.24 24.20
C TYR A 40 24.25 12.49 23.43
N ALA A 41 23.74 13.49 24.17
CA ALA A 41 23.23 14.74 23.59
C ALA A 41 24.28 15.58 22.84
N ASP A 42 25.58 15.31 23.06
CA ASP A 42 26.69 15.90 22.31
C ASP A 42 26.97 15.19 20.97
N GLY A 43 26.14 14.22 20.59
CA GLY A 43 26.29 13.42 19.37
C GLY A 43 27.38 12.35 19.47
N THR A 44 27.92 12.09 20.67
CA THR A 44 28.98 11.10 20.85
C THR A 44 28.44 9.74 21.24
N PHE A 45 29.17 8.70 20.84
CA PHE A 45 29.00 7.33 21.32
C PHE A 45 30.23 6.93 22.13
N ARG A 46 30.02 6.51 23.39
CA ARG A 46 31.10 6.19 24.34
C ARG A 46 31.08 4.70 24.69
N GLY A 47 31.22 3.84 23.67
CA GLY A 47 31.08 2.39 23.80
C GLY A 47 32.07 1.71 24.76
N ASP A 48 33.23 2.33 25.00
CA ASP A 48 34.25 1.82 25.94
C ASP A 48 33.96 2.18 27.41
N GLN A 49 32.93 3.01 27.67
CA GLN A 49 32.54 3.42 29.01
C GLN A 49 31.27 2.67 29.45
N PRO A 50 31.23 2.14 30.70
CA PRO A 50 30.02 1.56 31.22
C PRO A 50 28.95 2.65 31.39
N VAL A 51 27.71 2.33 31.04
CA VAL A 51 26.57 3.22 31.27
C VAL A 51 26.02 3.03 32.69
N THR A 52 25.69 4.11 33.37
CA THR A 52 24.96 4.04 34.64
C THR A 52 23.46 3.78 34.40
N ARG A 53 22.77 3.29 35.42
CA ARG A 53 21.30 3.11 35.34
C ARG A 53 20.57 4.42 35.09
N ASP A 54 21.07 5.53 35.64
CA ASP A 54 20.45 6.85 35.50
C ASP A 54 20.66 7.40 34.09
N GLU A 55 21.83 7.22 33.49
CA GLU A 55 22.11 7.61 32.10
C GLU A 55 21.25 6.81 31.11
N PHE A 56 21.10 5.51 31.34
CA PHE A 56 20.21 4.69 30.52
C PHE A 56 18.75 5.14 30.65
N ALA A 57 18.28 5.42 31.88
CA ALA A 57 16.93 5.92 32.11
C ALA A 57 16.70 7.29 31.44
N ALA A 58 17.68 8.19 31.51
CA ALA A 58 17.62 9.49 30.84
C ALA A 58 17.55 9.34 29.31
N GLY A 59 18.37 8.47 28.73
CA GLY A 59 18.36 8.18 27.29
C GLY A 59 17.03 7.57 26.82
N LEU A 60 16.48 6.62 27.58
CA LEU A 60 15.17 6.04 27.28
C LEU A 60 14.04 7.07 27.41
N ASN A 61 14.05 7.89 28.47
CA ASN A 61 13.05 8.94 28.67
C ASN A 61 13.11 10.00 27.55
N ALA A 62 14.31 10.37 27.10
CA ALA A 62 14.48 11.27 25.96
C ALA A 62 13.89 10.68 24.68
N CYS A 63 14.14 9.39 24.41
CA CYS A 63 13.55 8.70 23.27
C CYS A 63 12.01 8.68 23.33
N LEU A 64 11.43 8.35 24.49
CA LEU A 64 9.97 8.32 24.65
C LEU A 64 9.33 9.69 24.40
N ASN A 65 9.95 10.77 24.88
CA ASN A 65 9.46 12.13 24.60
C ASN A 65 9.53 12.49 23.11
N GLN A 66 10.56 12.03 22.40
CA GLN A 66 10.67 12.24 20.95
C GLN A 66 9.58 11.44 20.21
N LEU A 67 9.29 10.22 20.66
CA LEU A 67 8.20 9.43 20.12
C LEU A 67 6.84 10.11 20.30
N GLU A 68 6.56 10.63 21.50
CA GLU A 68 5.31 11.37 21.75
C GLU A 68 5.15 12.60 20.85
N GLN A 69 6.25 13.24 20.45
CA GLN A 69 6.22 14.38 19.51
C GLN A 69 6.04 13.96 18.05
N GLN A 70 6.55 12.78 17.66
CA GLN A 70 6.44 12.26 16.29
C GLN A 70 5.11 11.56 16.04
N LEU A 71 4.53 10.96 17.08
CA LEU A 71 3.20 10.39 17.02
C LEU A 71 2.20 11.54 17.02
N ASP A 72 1.54 11.75 15.88
CA ASP A 72 0.37 12.62 15.77
C ASP A 72 -0.81 11.92 16.46
N LEU A 73 -0.76 11.88 17.80
CA LEU A 73 -1.71 11.16 18.66
C LEU A 73 -3.14 11.69 18.55
N ASP A 74 -3.33 12.85 17.92
CA ASP A 74 -4.64 13.45 17.69
C ASP A 74 -5.22 13.10 16.31
N ASN A 75 -4.44 12.45 15.43
CA ASN A 75 -4.79 12.18 14.05
C ASN A 75 -5.18 10.71 13.82
N TYR A 76 -5.86 10.14 14.80
CA TYR A 76 -6.52 8.85 14.64
C TYR A 76 -7.87 9.04 13.96
N ALA A 77 -8.15 8.23 12.93
CA ALA A 77 -9.45 8.21 12.30
C ALA A 77 -10.52 7.84 13.35
N THR A 78 -11.49 8.73 13.53
CA THR A 78 -12.65 8.46 14.37
C THR A 78 -13.53 7.41 13.71
N ARG A 79 -14.33 6.70 14.53
CA ARG A 79 -15.30 5.73 14.03
C ARG A 79 -16.24 6.36 12.98
N SER A 80 -16.65 7.60 13.19
CA SER A 80 -17.51 8.34 12.26
C SER A 80 -16.85 8.57 10.90
N GLU A 81 -15.56 8.93 10.87
CA GLU A 81 -14.82 9.15 9.62
C GLU A 81 -14.60 7.87 8.84
N VAL A 82 -14.33 6.76 9.55
CA VAL A 82 -14.23 5.43 8.93
C VAL A 82 -15.57 5.02 8.33
N GLU A 83 -16.66 5.20 9.07
CA GLU A 83 -18.01 4.89 8.58
C GLU A 83 -18.37 5.76 7.36
N ALA A 84 -18.07 7.06 7.39
CA ALA A 84 -18.30 7.95 6.25
C ALA A 84 -17.51 7.52 5.00
N THR A 85 -16.24 7.13 5.18
CA THR A 85 -15.40 6.63 4.09
C THR A 85 -15.96 5.35 3.50
N ILE A 86 -16.40 4.41 4.33
CA ILE A 86 -17.02 3.16 3.87
C ILE A 86 -18.29 3.45 3.06
N GLN A 87 -19.14 4.38 3.49
CA GLN A 87 -20.36 4.73 2.76
C GLN A 87 -20.04 5.32 1.39
N TYR A 88 -19.09 6.27 1.34
CA TYR A 88 -18.65 6.86 0.08
C TYR A 88 -18.11 5.80 -0.90
N GLN A 89 -17.32 4.83 -0.40
CA GLN A 89 -16.84 3.73 -1.23
C GLN A 89 -17.97 2.86 -1.78
N ARG A 90 -19.04 2.62 -1.00
CA ARG A 90 -20.19 1.85 -1.49
C ARG A 90 -20.90 2.60 -2.62
N GLU A 91 -21.18 3.88 -2.42
CA GLU A 91 -21.85 4.72 -3.42
C GLU A 91 -21.06 4.76 -4.73
N LEU A 92 -19.75 4.97 -4.67
CA LEU A 92 -18.90 4.91 -5.85
C LEU A 92 -18.94 3.56 -6.55
N ASN A 93 -18.91 2.45 -5.81
CA ASN A 93 -18.97 1.11 -6.40
C ASN A 93 -20.32 0.86 -7.07
N ASP A 94 -21.42 1.33 -6.47
CA ASP A 94 -22.76 1.22 -7.05
C ASP A 94 -22.86 2.03 -8.35
N GLU A 95 -22.35 3.27 -8.37
CA GLU A 95 -22.30 4.12 -9.57
C GLU A 95 -21.43 3.52 -10.68
N LEU A 96 -20.27 2.95 -10.33
CA LEU A 96 -19.41 2.26 -11.29
C LEU A 96 -20.07 1.01 -11.87
N GLY A 97 -20.85 0.27 -11.07
CA GLY A 97 -21.65 -0.85 -11.55
C GLY A 97 -22.66 -0.40 -12.61
N ILE A 98 -23.42 0.66 -12.32
CA ILE A 98 -24.38 1.23 -13.28
C ILE A 98 -23.67 1.73 -14.55
N LEU A 99 -22.51 2.36 -14.41
CA LEU A 99 -21.74 2.83 -15.56
C LEU A 99 -21.21 1.67 -16.40
N SER A 100 -20.78 0.58 -15.76
CA SER A 100 -20.35 -0.65 -16.43
C SER A 100 -21.51 -1.27 -17.20
N ASP A 101 -22.68 -1.43 -16.59
CA ASP A 101 -23.86 -2.00 -17.25
C ASP A 101 -24.24 -1.18 -18.49
N ARG A 102 -24.22 0.16 -18.38
CA ARG A 102 -24.47 1.06 -19.51
C ARG A 102 -23.38 0.98 -20.58
N LEU A 103 -22.13 0.75 -20.19
CA LEU A 103 -21.04 0.56 -21.14
C LEU A 103 -21.19 -0.75 -21.90
N ASP A 104 -21.64 -1.83 -21.24
CA ASP A 104 -21.88 -3.14 -21.84
C ASP A 104 -23.05 -3.10 -22.83
N GLU A 105 -24.12 -2.37 -22.50
CA GLU A 105 -25.23 -2.09 -23.42
C GLU A 105 -24.79 -1.33 -24.67
N LEU A 106 -23.84 -0.38 -24.53
CA LEU A 106 -23.34 0.44 -25.63
C LEU A 106 -22.23 -0.24 -26.46
N SER A 107 -21.42 -1.10 -25.83
CA SER A 107 -20.30 -1.80 -26.47
C SER A 107 -20.77 -2.99 -27.32
N GLY A 108 -22.03 -3.40 -27.16
CA GLY A 108 -22.61 -4.51 -27.90
C GLY A 108 -22.10 -5.88 -27.46
N ASP A 109 -21.38 -5.95 -26.34
CA ASP A 109 -20.95 -7.20 -25.69
C ASP A 109 -22.10 -7.74 -24.82
N SER A 110 -23.23 -8.06 -25.46
CA SER A 110 -24.34 -8.72 -24.79
C SER A 110 -23.96 -10.19 -24.51
N PRO A 111 -24.05 -10.70 -23.27
CA PRO A 111 -23.95 -12.12 -23.02
C PRO A 111 -25.14 -12.83 -23.70
N GLN A 112 -24.85 -13.71 -24.67
CA GLN A 112 -25.72 -14.81 -25.08
C GLN A 112 -25.38 -16.04 -24.24
#